data_AF-A0AAN6L0X5-F1
#
_entry.id   AF-A0AAN6L0X5-F1
#
_cell.length_a   1.000
_cell.length_b   1.000
_cell.length_c   1.000
_cell.angle_alpha   90.00
_cell.angle_beta   90.00
_cell.angle_gamma   90.00
#
_symmetry.space_group_name_H-M   'P 1'
#
loop_
_entity.id
_entity.type
_entity.pdbx_description
1 polymer ?
#
loop_
_entity_poly.entity_id
_entity_poly.type
_entity_poly.pdbx_seq_one_letter_code
_entity_poly.pdbx_strand_id
1 'polypeptide(L)'
;MSTPGLWNALIRTHHITSRKKVTKLKQAAAFHAVFVLLRSGSSPGIMFVEGSEIGVEAWVAAVQKLRYKDYQLASRPAPVIVEDSTGVQGGHIERQGLHETESVRDFGEQMANRGIYAWWRKGMGYSQKDQL
;
A
#
# COMPACT_ATOMS: atom_id res chain seq x y z
N MET A 1 0.48 -0.06 -28.68
CA MET A 1 0.16 0.80 -27.52
C MET A 1 0.63 0.05 -26.29
N SER A 2 1.67 0.54 -25.62
CA SER A 2 2.23 -0.11 -24.43
C SER A 2 1.20 -0.01 -23.31
N THR A 3 0.77 -1.13 -22.75
CA THR A 3 -0.05 -1.14 -21.53
C THR A 3 0.69 -0.31 -20.48
N PRO A 4 0.11 0.76 -19.91
CA PRO A 4 0.76 1.50 -18.84
C PRO A 4 1.06 0.54 -17.70
N GLY A 5 2.33 0.41 -17.32
CA GLY A 5 2.73 -0.41 -16.20
C GLY A 5 2.05 0.06 -14.91
N LEU A 6 1.78 -0.86 -13.98
CA LEU A 6 1.26 -0.53 -12.66
C LEU A 6 2.28 0.27 -11.87
N TRP A 7 1.79 1.15 -11.01
CA TRP A 7 2.59 1.88 -10.03
C TRP A 7 2.17 1.47 -8.62
N ASN A 8 3.10 1.55 -7.68
CA ASN A 8 2.80 1.32 -6.27
C ASN A 8 3.52 2.31 -5.34
N ALA A 9 3.06 2.38 -4.09
CA ALA A 9 3.73 3.10 -3.01
C ALA A 9 3.44 2.43 -1.66
N LEU A 10 4.31 2.70 -0.68
CA LEU A 10 4.17 2.21 0.70
C LEU A 10 4.24 3.37 1.68
N ILE A 11 3.25 3.46 2.56
CA ILE A 11 3.17 4.45 3.62
C ILE A 11 3.14 3.74 4.96
N ARG A 12 3.91 4.26 5.92
CA ARG A 12 3.83 3.90 7.33
C ARG A 12 3.40 5.10 8.16
N THR A 13 2.73 4.82 9.26
CA THR A 13 2.27 5.81 10.24
C THR A 13 2.33 5.19 11.63
N HIS A 14 2.19 5.99 12.68
CA HIS A 14 2.15 5.48 14.04
C HIS A 14 0.98 4.49 14.24
N HIS A 15 -0.24 4.84 13.85
CA HIS A 15 -1.40 3.93 13.82
C HIS A 15 -2.52 4.51 12.96
N ILE A 16 -3.45 3.67 12.55
CA ILE A 16 -4.66 4.06 11.80
C ILE A 16 -5.88 3.52 12.54
N THR A 17 -6.38 4.29 13.51
CA THR A 17 -7.51 3.91 14.39
C THR A 17 -8.77 4.73 14.13
N SER A 18 -8.62 5.97 13.65
CA SER A 18 -9.75 6.86 13.38
C SER A 18 -10.63 6.34 12.23
N ARG A 19 -11.83 5.83 12.56
CA ARG A 19 -12.81 5.38 11.54
C ARG A 19 -13.20 6.49 10.58
N LYS A 20 -13.29 7.75 11.04
CA LYS A 20 -13.54 8.92 10.18
C LYS A 20 -12.44 9.09 9.12
N LYS A 21 -11.17 8.88 9.49
CA LYS A 21 -10.07 8.91 8.51
C LYS A 21 -10.14 7.69 7.57
N VAL A 22 -10.46 6.50 8.08
CA VAL A 22 -10.65 5.30 7.24
C VAL A 22 -11.77 5.51 6.21
N THR A 23 -12.90 6.13 6.57
CA THR A 23 -13.95 6.47 5.61
C THR A 23 -13.45 7.39 4.50
N LYS A 24 -12.65 8.42 4.85
CA LYS A 24 -12.03 9.30 3.84
C LYS A 24 -11.06 8.55 2.93
N LEU A 25 -10.29 7.61 3.49
CA LEU A 25 -9.40 6.75 2.73
C LEU A 25 -10.20 5.84 1.78
N LYS A 26 -11.31 5.23 2.21
CA LYS A 26 -12.19 4.44 1.33
C LYS A 26 -12.70 5.27 0.14
N GLN A 27 -13.15 6.49 0.41
CA GLN A 27 -13.59 7.43 -0.62
C GLN A 27 -12.47 7.80 -1.60
N ALA A 28 -11.26 8.09 -1.08
CA ALA A 28 -10.11 8.42 -1.92
C ALA A 28 -9.67 7.24 -2.80
N ALA A 29 -9.65 6.02 -2.27
CA ALA A 29 -9.28 4.82 -3.04
C ALA A 29 -10.23 4.59 -4.21
N ALA A 30 -11.55 4.70 -3.96
CA ALA A 30 -12.57 4.59 -4.99
C ALA A 30 -12.48 5.72 -6.02
N PHE A 31 -12.33 6.98 -5.56
CA PHE A 31 -12.27 8.15 -6.44
C PHE A 31 -11.04 8.12 -7.36
N HIS A 32 -9.90 7.63 -6.87
CA HIS A 32 -8.66 7.51 -7.66
C HIS A 32 -8.51 6.16 -8.38
N ALA A 33 -9.51 5.27 -8.30
CA ALA A 33 -9.52 3.95 -8.94
C ALA A 33 -8.27 3.11 -8.62
N VAL A 34 -7.81 3.16 -7.36
CA VAL A 34 -6.64 2.41 -6.88
C VAL A 34 -7.04 1.26 -5.97
N PHE A 35 -6.24 0.19 -5.97
CA PHE A 35 -6.27 -0.81 -4.91
C PHE A 35 -5.50 -0.28 -3.71
N VAL A 36 -6.05 -0.44 -2.50
CA VAL A 36 -5.35 -0.13 -1.26
C VAL A 36 -5.51 -1.29 -0.29
N LEU A 37 -4.39 -1.77 0.25
CA LEU A 37 -4.38 -2.60 1.44
C LEU A 37 -4.00 -1.74 2.64
N LEU A 38 -4.89 -1.69 3.62
CA LEU A 38 -4.77 -0.90 4.84
C LEU A 38 -4.59 -1.83 6.04
N ARG A 39 -3.54 -1.59 6.82
CA ARG A 39 -3.43 -2.16 8.17
C ARG A 39 -3.88 -1.14 9.22
N SER A 40 -5.02 -1.40 9.87
CA SER A 40 -5.63 -0.52 10.88
C SER A 40 -5.70 -1.15 12.27
N GLY A 41 -6.03 -0.36 13.30
CA GLY A 41 -6.34 -0.84 14.65
C GLY A 41 -5.20 -0.70 15.66
N SER A 42 -3.97 -1.04 15.30
CA SER A 42 -2.79 -0.88 16.18
C SER A 42 -1.57 -0.33 15.44
N SER A 43 -0.49 -0.06 16.18
CA SER A 43 0.81 0.35 15.62
C SER A 43 1.56 -0.86 15.04
N PRO A 44 2.28 -0.72 13.92
CA PRO A 44 2.30 0.42 13.01
C PRO A 44 1.06 0.47 12.10
N GLY A 45 0.62 1.66 11.69
CA GLY A 45 -0.34 1.79 10.60
C GLY A 45 0.36 1.66 9.25
N ILE A 46 -0.14 0.82 8.35
CA ILE A 46 0.49 0.52 7.05
C ILE A 46 -0.51 0.75 5.93
N MET A 47 -0.08 1.35 4.82
CA MET A 47 -0.88 1.48 3.60
C MET A 47 -0.03 1.09 2.40
N PHE A 48 -0.47 0.09 1.66
CA PHE A 48 0.00 -0.23 0.31
C PHE A 48 -1.03 0.28 -0.67
N VAL A 49 -0.57 0.87 -1.77
CA VAL A 49 -1.43 1.31 -2.87
C VAL A 49 -0.86 0.81 -4.20
N GLU A 50 -1.74 0.43 -5.12
CA GLU A 50 -1.41 0.03 -6.49
C GLU A 50 -2.44 0.57 -7.47
N GLY A 51 -1.99 1.01 -8.64
CA GLY A 51 -2.87 1.48 -9.72
C GLY A 51 -2.11 2.22 -10.81
N SER A 52 -2.75 3.19 -11.46
CA SER A 52 -2.06 4.10 -12.38
C SER A 52 -1.13 5.06 -11.62
N GLU A 53 -0.11 5.59 -12.29
CA GLU A 53 0.81 6.60 -11.74
C GLU A 53 0.04 7.76 -11.08
N ILE A 54 -0.86 8.39 -11.82
CA ILE A 54 -1.69 9.51 -11.36
C ILE A 54 -2.54 9.12 -10.16
N GLY A 55 -3.15 7.92 -10.16
CA GLY A 55 -3.98 7.44 -9.06
C GLY A 55 -3.17 7.23 -7.77
N VAL A 56 -1.99 6.64 -7.90
CA VAL A 56 -1.06 6.41 -6.77
C VAL A 56 -0.55 7.72 -6.19
N GLU A 57 -0.15 8.68 -7.04
CA GLU A 57 0.29 10.01 -6.58
C GLU A 57 -0.84 10.78 -5.88
N ALA A 58 -2.05 10.75 -6.44
CA ALA A 58 -3.21 11.40 -5.86
C ALA A 58 -3.60 10.77 -4.51
N TRP A 59 -3.51 9.43 -4.39
CA TRP A 59 -3.65 8.73 -3.12
C TRP A 59 -2.64 9.22 -2.07
N VAL A 60 -1.35 9.28 -2.42
CA VAL A 60 -0.30 9.76 -1.51
C VAL A 60 -0.62 11.18 -1.02
N ALA A 61 -1.03 12.07 -1.92
CA ALA A 61 -1.43 13.45 -1.57
C ALA A 61 -2.67 13.48 -0.65
N ALA A 62 -3.65 12.60 -0.87
CA ALA A 62 -4.83 12.47 -0.01
C ALA A 62 -4.46 12.01 1.41
N VAL A 63 -3.59 11.01 1.54
CA VAL A 63 -3.11 10.52 2.85
C VAL A 63 -2.34 11.60 3.61
N GLN A 64 -1.46 12.34 2.92
CA GLN A 64 -0.69 13.43 3.55
C GLN A 64 -1.60 14.48 4.21
N LYS A 65 -2.73 14.83 3.59
CA LYS A 65 -3.72 15.79 4.13
C LYS A 65 -4.36 15.31 5.44
N LEU A 66 -4.33 14.01 5.74
CA LEU A 66 -4.91 13.45 6.98
C LEU A 66 -3.97 13.58 8.20
N ARG A 67 -2.73 14.06 8.02
CA ARG A 67 -1.78 14.38 9.10
C ARG A 67 -1.68 13.27 10.16
N TYR A 68 -1.34 12.06 9.72
CA TYR A 68 -1.04 10.98 10.66
C TYR A 68 0.27 11.26 11.41
N LYS A 69 0.33 10.85 12.68
CA LYS A 69 1.57 10.87 13.45
C LYS A 69 2.59 9.91 12.83
N ASP A 70 3.86 10.32 12.84
CA ASP A 70 5.00 9.56 12.29
C ASP A 70 4.75 9.10 10.84
N TYR A 71 4.13 9.96 10.03
CA TYR A 71 3.92 9.68 8.61
C TYR A 71 5.27 9.49 7.92
N GLN A 72 5.42 8.38 7.22
CA GLN A 72 6.58 8.04 6.41
C GLN A 72 6.12 7.50 5.06
N LEU A 73 6.54 8.15 3.98
CA LEU A 73 6.45 7.58 2.64
C LEU A 73 7.63 6.61 2.45
N ALA A 74 7.45 5.39 2.98
CA ALA A 74 8.49 4.37 3.05
C ALA A 74 8.99 3.93 1.67
N SER A 75 8.09 3.91 0.69
CA SER A 75 8.42 3.77 -0.73
C SER A 75 7.63 4.81 -1.52
N ARG A 76 8.34 5.62 -2.31
CA ARG A 76 7.72 6.62 -3.19
C ARG A 76 6.97 5.93 -4.34
N PRO A 77 5.98 6.61 -4.96
CA PRO A 77 5.38 6.16 -6.21
C PRO A 77 6.46 5.74 -7.22
N ALA A 78 6.38 4.50 -7.70
CA ALA A 78 7.25 3.97 -8.73
C ALA A 78 6.55 2.83 -9.49
N PRO A 79 7.00 2.48 -10.70
CA PRO A 79 6.52 1.29 -11.41
C PRO A 79 6.69 0.02 -10.57
N VAL A 80 5.70 -0.87 -10.62
CA VAL A 80 5.73 -2.18 -9.96
C VAL A 80 6.81 -3.04 -10.62
N ILE A 81 7.75 -3.52 -9.81
CA ILE A 81 8.76 -4.51 -10.20
C ILE A 81 8.39 -5.80 -9.48
N VAL A 82 7.90 -6.78 -10.23
CA VAL A 82 7.57 -8.10 -9.69
C VAL A 82 8.84 -8.93 -9.61
N GLU A 83 9.12 -9.50 -8.45
CA GLU A 83 10.33 -10.25 -8.13
C GLU A 83 10.33 -11.66 -8.76
N ASP A 84 9.14 -12.25 -8.93
CA ASP A 84 8.95 -13.58 -9.54
C ASP A 84 7.82 -13.58 -10.58
N SER A 85 8.07 -14.22 -11.72
CA SER A 85 7.10 -14.38 -12.82
C SER A 85 5.88 -15.28 -12.51
N THR A 86 5.76 -15.77 -11.27
CA THR A 86 4.63 -16.63 -10.80
C THR A 86 3.52 -15.85 -10.10
N GLY A 87 3.70 -14.54 -9.87
CA GLY A 87 2.67 -13.69 -9.27
C GLY A 87 1.39 -13.67 -10.10
N VAL A 88 0.27 -14.10 -9.52
CA VAL A 88 -1.03 -14.08 -10.18
C VAL A 88 -1.51 -12.64 -10.32
N GLN A 89 -1.26 -12.04 -11.49
CA GLN A 89 -1.87 -10.79 -11.93
C GLN A 89 -3.38 -11.02 -12.18
N GLY A 90 -4.14 -11.31 -11.13
CA GLY A 90 -5.60 -11.37 -11.20
C GLY A 90 -6.16 -10.01 -11.61
N GLY A 91 -7.22 -10.04 -12.41
CA GLY A 91 -7.78 -8.90 -13.15
C GLY A 91 -7.87 -7.61 -12.34
N HIS A 92 -7.28 -6.55 -12.93
CA HIS A 92 -7.08 -5.23 -12.32
C HIS A 92 -8.39 -4.50 -11.93
N ILE A 93 -9.53 -4.89 -12.51
CA ILE A 93 -10.83 -4.20 -12.33
C ILE A 93 -11.57 -4.70 -11.08
N GLU A 94 -11.42 -5.97 -10.69
CA GLU A 94 -12.10 -6.53 -9.51
C GLU A 94 -11.41 -6.16 -8.18
N ARG A 95 -10.28 -5.47 -8.24
CA ARG A 95 -9.41 -5.17 -7.09
C ARG A 95 -9.34 -3.68 -6.78
N GLN A 96 -10.29 -2.84 -7.18
CA GLN A 96 -10.24 -1.41 -6.78
C GLN A 96 -10.87 -1.17 -5.41
N GLY A 97 -10.44 -0.10 -4.73
CA GLY A 97 -10.95 0.29 -3.42
C GLY A 97 -10.01 -0.09 -2.28
N LEU A 98 -10.50 0.06 -1.05
CA LEU A 98 -9.71 -0.12 0.16
C LEU A 98 -10.14 -1.37 0.92
N HIS A 99 -9.17 -2.24 1.16
CA HIS A 99 -9.29 -3.48 1.92
C HIS A 99 -8.55 -3.34 3.25
N GLU A 100 -9.14 -3.82 4.33
CA GLU A 100 -8.58 -3.71 5.68
C GLU A 100 -8.05 -5.07 6.16
N THR A 101 -6.91 -5.06 6.83
CA THR A 101 -6.39 -6.16 7.64
C THR A 101 -5.90 -5.62 8.98
N GLU A 102 -5.86 -6.45 10.00
CA GLU A 102 -5.34 -6.08 11.33
C GLU A 102 -3.92 -6.61 11.56
N SER A 103 -3.47 -7.54 10.70
CA SER A 103 -2.25 -8.32 10.88
C SER A 103 -1.15 -7.89 9.92
N VAL A 104 0.03 -7.62 10.48
CA VAL A 104 1.25 -7.38 9.67
C VAL A 104 1.64 -8.63 8.89
N ARG A 105 1.38 -9.82 9.46
CA ARG A 105 1.65 -11.10 8.81
C ARG A 105 0.80 -11.28 7.56
N ASP A 106 -0.52 -11.14 7.69
CA ASP A 106 -1.45 -11.22 6.56
C ASP A 106 -1.13 -10.18 5.49
N PHE A 107 -0.76 -8.97 5.91
CA PHE A 107 -0.28 -7.94 4.99
C PHE A 107 0.93 -8.42 4.18
N GLY A 108 1.93 -9.01 4.84
CA GLY A 108 3.11 -9.57 4.18
C GLY A 108 2.80 -10.73 3.24
N GLU A 109 1.90 -11.64 3.63
CA GLU A 109 1.42 -12.74 2.78
C GLU A 109 0.73 -12.19 1.52
N GLN A 110 -0.07 -11.13 1.63
CA GLN A 110 -0.67 -10.47 0.47
C GLN A 110 0.37 -9.80 -0.44
N MET A 111 1.45 -9.24 0.11
CA MET A 111 2.56 -8.69 -0.71
C MET A 111 3.36 -9.79 -1.41
N ALA A 112 3.54 -10.94 -0.77
CA ALA A 112 4.17 -12.11 -1.37
C ALA A 112 3.33 -12.69 -2.51
N ASN A 113 2.01 -12.80 -2.33
CA ASN A 113 1.09 -13.23 -3.38
C ASN A 113 1.07 -12.29 -4.60
N ARG A 114 1.50 -11.03 -4.41
CA ARG A 114 1.69 -10.01 -5.45
C ARG A 114 3.09 -10.00 -6.06
N GLY A 115 4.01 -10.83 -5.56
CA GLY A 115 5.39 -10.92 -6.03
C GLY A 115 6.23 -9.68 -5.71
N ILE A 116 5.91 -8.92 -4.66
CA ILE A 116 6.63 -7.70 -4.24
C ILE A 116 7.11 -7.78 -2.80
N TYR A 117 7.45 -8.99 -2.33
CA TYR A 117 7.71 -9.26 -0.93
C TYR A 117 9.00 -8.59 -0.43
N ALA A 118 10.09 -8.68 -1.19
CA ALA A 118 11.37 -8.08 -0.79
C ALA A 118 11.28 -6.54 -0.81
N TRP A 119 10.59 -5.96 -1.80
CA TRP A 119 10.27 -4.54 -1.84
C TRP A 119 9.48 -4.10 -0.58
N TRP A 120 8.46 -4.87 -0.20
CA TRP A 120 7.68 -4.58 1.00
C TRP A 120 8.53 -4.70 2.27
N ARG A 121 9.32 -5.76 2.42
CA ARG A 121 10.23 -5.93 3.57
C ARG A 121 11.21 -4.77 3.69
N LYS A 122 11.76 -4.29 2.58
CA LYS A 122 12.66 -3.14 2.54
C LYS A 122 11.96 -1.87 2.99
N GLY A 123 10.77 -1.58 2.47
CA GLY A 123 9.98 -0.42 2.90
C GLY A 123 9.55 -0.50 4.38
N MET A 124 9.32 -1.70 4.88
CA MET A 124 9.05 -1.95 6.30
C MET A 124 10.31 -1.89 7.18
N GLY A 125 11.51 -1.79 6.62
CA GLY A 125 12.77 -1.75 7.36
C GLY A 125 13.25 -3.11 7.87
N TYR A 126 12.65 -4.23 7.42
CA TYR A 126 13.02 -5.59 7.82
C TYR A 126 14.27 -6.13 7.11
N SER A 127 14.88 -5.31 6.25
CA SER A 127 16.06 -5.68 5.43
C SER A 127 17.38 -5.26 6.08
N GLN A 128 17.36 -4.60 7.24
CA GLN A 128 18.54 -4.47 8.10
C GLN A 128 18.36 -5.43 9.27
N LYS A 129 19.34 -6.36 9.37
CA LYS A 129 19.66 -7.31 10.44
C LYS A 129 18.77 -7.28 11.68
N ASP A 130 18.35 -8.48 12.08
CA ASP A 130 18.06 -8.85 13.47
C ASP A 130 18.78 -7.93 14.45
N GLN A 131 18.02 -7.11 15.20
CA GLN A 131 18.56 -6.50 16.40
C GLN A 131 18.78 -7.62 17.40
N LEU A 132 20.08 -7.97 17.55
CA LEU A 132 20.68 -8.67 18.68
C LEU A 132 20.06 -8.27 20.02
#